data_AF-A0A1B7XRD4-F1
#
_entry.id   AF-A0A1B7XRD4-F1
#
_cell.length_a   1.000
_cell.length_b   1.000
_cell.length_c   1.000
_cell.angle_alpha   90.00
_cell.angle_beta   90.00
_cell.angle_gamma   90.00
#
_symmetry.space_group_name_H-M   'P 1'
#
loop_
_entity.id
_entity.type
_entity.pdbx_description
1 polymer ?
#
loop_
_entity_poly.entity_id
_entity_poly.type
_entity_poly.pdbx_seq_one_letter_code
_entity_poly.pdbx_strand_id
1 'polypeptide(L)'
;MALKYQAQIGLAIAAVFICLNVLYFGFESAIAIKRIIQGLKRPPGSIVNAQYLAPLVIVLLGGILIPFLFVGERDHQNSCSEDVDADIAGRGIRFAAWTQIGVLLFVALLGTFHNRATMAKEIGAGLVVTHLSLSIALLINRQYGQLTTAELVLGSMMLDAQNSALSIPLVTKETLAARWQVVITVVCQGFGLALLGVILHDIGDEKLIVAGCRCVAVAWWGDVGAGVENCDPAVPFVPIFRRQDMRALWVYYSCRLISYAQSSFHSLMNMEAFHQAENQTGNQTEGEGILNGLTFPQVHSEPRSWLQKRIFKRKTERKYDKYMTTVSLAYLVYGMFAITSMVAVECAMAKIKPGGVEKITIGQAIAIVVAGATILRGVWLLHKVRNGEWKMPLVNET
;
A
#
# COMPACT_ATOMS: atom_id res chain seq x y z
N MET A 1 -5.09 19.03 -28.84
CA MET A 1 -5.92 19.63 -27.76
C MET A 1 -6.20 18.67 -26.61
N ALA A 2 -6.36 17.35 -26.85
CA ALA A 2 -6.64 16.33 -25.82
C ALA A 2 -5.50 16.09 -24.79
N LEU A 3 -4.23 16.19 -25.18
CA LEU A 3 -3.07 15.98 -24.30
C LEU A 3 -3.05 16.85 -23.03
N LYS A 4 -3.48 18.10 -23.15
CA LYS A 4 -3.46 19.07 -22.04
C LYS A 4 -4.44 18.68 -20.94
N TYR A 5 -5.51 17.95 -21.28
CA TYR A 5 -6.55 17.57 -20.35
C TYR A 5 -6.16 16.38 -19.47
N GLN A 6 -5.42 15.38 -19.98
CA GLN A 6 -5.08 14.18 -19.18
C GLN A 6 -4.14 14.49 -18.01
N ALA A 7 -3.07 15.27 -18.24
CA ALA A 7 -2.17 15.70 -17.16
C ALA A 7 -2.89 16.57 -16.12
N GLN A 8 -3.84 17.41 -16.56
CA GLN A 8 -4.67 18.22 -15.67
C GLN A 8 -5.64 17.36 -14.85
N ILE A 9 -6.24 16.33 -15.45
CA ILE A 9 -7.10 15.36 -14.75
C ILE A 9 -6.28 14.60 -13.71
N GLY A 10 -5.10 14.09 -14.08
CA GLY A 10 -4.19 13.42 -13.15
C GLY A 10 -3.78 14.29 -11.97
N LEU A 11 -3.41 15.54 -12.24
CA LEU A 11 -3.11 16.53 -11.19
C LEU A 11 -4.31 16.81 -10.28
N ALA A 12 -5.51 16.98 -10.85
CA ALA A 12 -6.72 17.24 -10.08
C ALA A 12 -7.08 16.05 -9.17
N ILE A 13 -6.99 14.83 -9.69
CA ILE A 13 -7.24 13.60 -8.92
C ILE A 13 -6.20 13.44 -7.81
N ALA A 14 -4.91 13.65 -8.11
CA ALA A 14 -3.85 13.62 -7.11
C ALA A 14 -4.03 14.70 -6.03
N ALA A 15 -4.48 15.90 -6.40
CA ALA A 15 -4.79 16.99 -5.49
C ALA A 15 -5.98 16.68 -4.57
N VAL A 16 -7.00 16.00 -5.09
CA VAL A 16 -8.13 15.52 -4.27
C VAL A 16 -7.64 14.46 -3.27
N PHE A 17 -6.85 13.48 -3.71
CA PHE A 17 -6.35 12.44 -2.82
C PHE A 17 -5.40 12.97 -1.75
N ILE A 18 -4.47 13.88 -2.08
CA ILE A 18 -3.58 14.47 -1.08
C ILE A 18 -4.40 15.26 -0.06
N CYS A 19 -5.40 16.03 -0.48
CA CYS A 19 -6.27 16.78 0.42
C CYS A 19 -7.03 15.84 1.38
N LEU A 20 -7.64 14.77 0.84
CA LEU A 20 -8.35 13.79 1.65
C LEU A 20 -7.43 13.03 2.61
N ASN A 21 -6.22 12.65 2.18
CA ASN A 21 -5.24 12.00 3.06
C ASN A 21 -4.74 12.95 4.16
N VAL A 22 -4.48 14.23 3.86
CA VAL A 22 -4.12 15.24 4.88
C VAL A 22 -5.24 15.41 5.89
N LEU A 23 -6.49 15.51 5.43
CA LEU A 23 -7.65 15.63 6.32
C LEU A 23 -7.82 14.38 7.18
N TYR A 24 -7.70 13.20 6.59
CA TYR A 24 -7.83 11.93 7.29
C TYR A 24 -6.71 11.76 8.33
N PHE A 25 -5.46 12.00 7.95
CA PHE A 25 -4.32 11.96 8.86
C PHE A 25 -4.44 12.99 9.98
N GLY A 26 -4.75 14.24 9.65
CA GLY A 26 -4.94 15.31 10.64
C GLY A 26 -6.04 14.98 11.64
N PHE A 27 -7.13 14.36 11.18
CA PHE A 27 -8.19 13.87 12.07
C PHE A 27 -7.70 12.75 13.00
N GLU A 28 -7.00 11.73 12.47
CA GLU A 28 -6.43 10.65 13.28
C GLU A 28 -5.43 11.18 14.33
N SER A 29 -4.53 12.08 13.93
CA SER A 29 -3.56 12.72 14.82
C SER A 29 -4.24 13.57 15.88
N ALA A 30 -5.25 14.37 15.53
CA ALA A 30 -5.99 15.17 16.51
C ALA A 30 -6.68 14.30 17.58
N ILE A 31 -7.27 13.17 17.17
CA ILE A 31 -7.88 12.21 18.11
C ILE A 31 -6.83 11.58 19.01
N ALA A 32 -5.68 11.20 18.44
CA ALA A 32 -4.57 10.62 19.18
C ALA A 32 -4.02 11.59 20.23
N ILE A 33 -3.72 12.81 19.83
CA ILE A 33 -3.23 13.88 20.71
C ILE A 33 -4.24 14.17 21.81
N LYS A 34 -5.53 14.30 21.48
CA LYS A 34 -6.59 14.52 22.46
C LYS A 34 -6.67 13.38 23.49
N ARG A 35 -6.46 12.12 23.06
CA ARG A 35 -6.41 10.97 23.97
C ARG A 35 -5.23 11.05 24.93
N ILE A 36 -4.05 11.40 24.43
CA ILE A 36 -2.83 11.54 25.23
C ILE A 36 -3.01 12.67 26.26
N ILE A 37 -3.43 13.86 25.82
CA ILE A 37 -3.57 15.05 26.69
C ILE A 37 -4.66 14.87 27.74
N GLN A 38 -5.83 14.37 27.36
CA GLN A 38 -7.00 14.35 28.25
C GLN A 38 -7.09 13.08 29.10
N GLY A 39 -6.12 12.16 28.99
CA GLY A 39 -6.17 10.85 29.66
C GLY A 39 -7.44 10.06 29.36
N LEU A 40 -8.08 10.35 28.21
CA LEU A 40 -9.40 9.85 27.88
C LEU A 40 -9.29 8.36 27.55
N LYS A 41 -9.67 7.52 28.51
CA LYS A 41 -9.65 6.04 28.35
C LYS A 41 -10.55 5.54 27.22
N ARG A 42 -11.51 6.35 26.73
CA ARG A 42 -12.42 5.97 25.63
C ARG A 42 -12.72 7.14 24.69
N PRO A 43 -12.50 6.99 23.37
CA PRO A 43 -13.00 7.97 22.41
C PRO A 43 -14.55 7.95 22.39
N PRO A 44 -15.22 9.10 22.25
CA PRO A 44 -16.66 9.15 22.00
C PRO A 44 -17.02 8.37 20.73
N GLY A 45 -18.19 7.71 20.71
CA GLY A 45 -18.60 6.84 19.60
C GLY A 45 -18.65 7.51 18.22
N SER A 46 -18.92 8.82 18.17
CA SER A 46 -18.88 9.62 16.93
C SER A 46 -17.49 9.62 16.28
N ILE A 47 -16.43 9.53 17.07
CA ILE A 47 -15.05 9.53 16.57
C ILE A 47 -14.72 8.19 15.91
N VAL A 48 -15.18 7.09 16.51
CA VAL A 48 -14.99 5.74 15.96
C VAL A 48 -15.68 5.64 14.59
N ASN A 49 -16.92 6.12 14.46
CA ASN A 49 -17.63 6.09 13.19
C ASN A 49 -16.90 6.88 12.08
N ALA A 50 -16.32 8.04 12.42
CA ALA A 50 -15.59 8.85 11.45
C ALA A 50 -14.30 8.16 10.93
N GLN A 51 -13.62 7.38 11.78
CA GLN A 51 -12.44 6.60 11.37
C GLN A 51 -12.77 5.46 10.40
N TYR A 52 -14.00 4.95 10.42
CA TYR A 52 -14.49 3.95 9.45
C TYR A 52 -14.98 4.59 8.16
N LEU A 53 -15.69 5.72 8.30
CA LEU A 53 -16.28 6.40 7.16
C LEU A 53 -15.21 7.04 6.25
N ALA A 54 -14.15 7.63 6.81
CA ALA A 54 -13.14 8.35 6.02
C ALA A 54 -12.42 7.44 4.99
N PRO A 55 -11.83 6.28 5.35
CA PRO A 55 -11.26 5.36 4.37
C PRO A 55 -12.26 4.90 3.32
N LEU A 56 -13.51 4.64 3.71
CA LEU A 56 -14.55 4.18 2.80
C LEU A 56 -14.92 5.26 1.78
N VAL A 57 -15.07 6.51 2.21
CA VAL A 57 -15.33 7.65 1.32
C VAL A 57 -14.17 7.85 0.34
N ILE A 58 -12.92 7.77 0.82
CA ILE A 58 -11.72 7.88 -0.03
C ILE A 58 -11.73 6.79 -1.10
N VAL A 59 -12.05 5.54 -0.73
CA VAL A 59 -12.04 4.39 -1.64
C VAL A 59 -13.19 4.45 -2.64
N LEU A 60 -14.40 4.84 -2.21
CA LEU A 60 -15.53 5.04 -3.12
C LEU A 60 -15.24 6.14 -4.13
N LEU A 61 -14.72 7.28 -3.66
CA LEU A 61 -14.34 8.37 -4.54
C LEU A 61 -13.24 7.93 -5.50
N GLY A 62 -12.25 7.17 -5.02
CA GLY A 62 -11.21 6.64 -5.88
C GLY A 62 -11.72 5.64 -6.91
N GLY A 63 -12.66 4.76 -6.55
CA GLY A 63 -13.33 3.88 -7.50
C GLY A 63 -14.04 4.63 -8.64
N ILE A 64 -14.47 5.87 -8.39
CA ILE A 64 -15.07 6.74 -9.41
C ILE A 64 -13.99 7.50 -10.19
N LEU A 65 -13.01 8.09 -9.51
CA LEU A 65 -12.02 9.00 -10.11
C LEU A 65 -10.89 8.26 -10.85
N ILE A 66 -10.36 7.17 -10.28
CA ILE A 66 -9.20 6.46 -10.82
C ILE A 66 -9.43 5.95 -12.25
N PRO A 67 -10.60 5.39 -12.64
CA PRO A 67 -10.84 5.00 -14.02
C PRO A 67 -10.59 6.12 -15.03
N PHE A 68 -10.87 7.38 -14.68
CA PHE A 68 -10.62 8.52 -15.59
C PHE A 68 -9.13 8.77 -15.86
N LEU A 69 -8.22 8.23 -15.05
CA LEU A 69 -6.78 8.27 -15.35
C LEU A 69 -6.42 7.43 -16.58
N PHE A 70 -7.18 6.36 -16.80
CA PHE A 70 -6.97 5.39 -17.88
C PHE A 70 -7.90 5.63 -19.08
N VAL A 71 -8.93 6.46 -18.95
CA VAL A 71 -9.83 6.85 -20.05
C VAL A 71 -9.11 7.86 -20.95
N GLY A 72 -8.96 7.53 -22.23
CA GLY A 72 -8.25 8.37 -23.20
C GLY A 72 -6.73 8.16 -23.22
N GLU A 73 -6.26 7.10 -22.57
CA GLU A 73 -4.90 6.59 -22.69
C GLU A 73 -4.55 6.38 -24.18
N ARG A 74 -3.54 7.10 -24.67
CA ARG A 74 -3.16 7.10 -26.10
C ARG A 74 -2.63 5.73 -26.53
N ASP A 75 -3.04 5.28 -27.71
CA ASP A 75 -2.35 4.28 -28.55
C ASP A 75 -1.09 4.90 -29.19
N HIS A 76 -0.29 5.62 -28.40
CA HIS A 76 1.04 5.98 -28.86
C HIS A 76 1.82 4.68 -28.94
N GLN A 77 2.16 4.29 -30.16
CA GLN A 77 3.02 3.17 -30.45
C GLN A 77 4.38 3.49 -29.82
N ASN A 78 4.60 3.03 -28.58
CA ASN A 78 5.84 3.29 -27.88
C ASN A 78 6.97 2.80 -28.78
N SER A 79 7.93 3.68 -29.10
CA SER A 79 9.10 3.38 -29.92
C SER A 79 10.12 2.52 -29.16
N CYS A 80 9.64 1.65 -28.26
CA CYS A 80 10.45 0.84 -27.38
C CYS A 80 10.54 -0.54 -28.01
N SER A 81 11.57 -0.71 -28.84
CA SER A 81 11.92 -1.99 -29.45
C SER A 81 12.78 -2.86 -28.54
N GLU A 82 13.26 -2.30 -27.43
CA GLU A 82 14.11 -3.02 -26.48
C GLU A 82 13.32 -3.81 -25.45
N ASP A 83 13.88 -4.97 -25.17
CA ASP A 83 13.40 -5.99 -24.26
C ASP A 83 13.60 -5.53 -22.81
N VAL A 84 12.51 -5.44 -22.03
CA VAL A 84 12.56 -5.12 -20.59
C VAL A 84 13.09 -6.32 -19.81
N ASP A 85 14.04 -6.11 -18.89
CA ASP A 85 14.56 -7.14 -18.00
C ASP A 85 13.42 -7.88 -17.27
N ALA A 86 13.42 -9.19 -17.46
CA ALA A 86 12.47 -10.13 -16.91
C ALA A 86 12.47 -10.15 -15.37
N ASP A 87 13.59 -9.80 -14.73
CA ASP A 87 13.74 -9.71 -13.27
C ASP A 87 13.22 -8.38 -12.69
N ILE A 88 12.96 -7.36 -13.53
CA ILE A 88 12.42 -6.06 -13.09
C ILE A 88 10.92 -6.02 -13.25
N ALA A 89 10.40 -6.22 -14.47
CA ALA A 89 8.97 -6.12 -14.77
C ALA A 89 8.43 -7.29 -15.59
N GLY A 90 9.17 -8.40 -15.62
CA GLY A 90 8.74 -9.60 -16.32
C GLY A 90 7.49 -10.23 -15.71
N ARG A 91 6.89 -11.14 -16.48
CA ARG A 91 5.57 -11.74 -16.17
C ARG A 91 5.55 -12.44 -14.80
N GLY A 92 6.63 -13.13 -14.43
CA GLY A 92 6.74 -13.82 -13.14
C GLY A 92 6.70 -12.86 -11.95
N ILE A 93 7.45 -11.76 -12.02
CA ILE A 93 7.49 -10.74 -10.95
C ILE A 93 6.13 -10.04 -10.83
N ARG A 94 5.52 -9.65 -11.95
CA ARG A 94 4.20 -9.01 -11.96
C ARG A 94 3.11 -9.93 -11.40
N PHE A 95 3.11 -11.21 -11.79
CA PHE A 95 2.20 -12.21 -11.23
C PHE A 95 2.37 -12.37 -9.72
N ALA A 96 3.61 -12.40 -9.24
CA ALA A 96 3.90 -12.49 -7.81
C ALA A 96 3.41 -11.26 -7.05
N ALA A 97 3.65 -10.05 -7.57
CA ALA A 97 3.18 -8.81 -6.98
C ALA A 97 1.64 -8.78 -6.89
N TRP A 98 0.94 -9.10 -7.99
CA TRP A 98 -0.53 -9.21 -8.00
C TRP A 98 -1.04 -10.20 -6.96
N THR A 99 -0.41 -11.37 -6.89
CA THR A 99 -0.76 -12.42 -5.94
C THR A 99 -0.61 -11.94 -4.50
N GLN A 100 0.53 -11.33 -4.15
CA GLN A 100 0.78 -10.83 -2.80
C GLN A 100 -0.22 -9.73 -2.41
N ILE A 101 -0.46 -8.75 -3.29
CA ILE A 101 -1.42 -7.66 -3.06
C ILE A 101 -2.83 -8.23 -2.88
N GLY A 102 -3.25 -9.11 -3.78
CA GLY A 102 -4.59 -9.71 -3.75
C GLY A 102 -4.83 -10.54 -2.49
N VAL A 103 -3.87 -11.39 -2.11
CA VAL A 103 -3.98 -12.24 -0.92
C VAL A 103 -3.97 -11.38 0.36
N LEU A 104 -3.12 -10.34 0.45
CA LEU A 104 -3.11 -9.43 1.60
C LEU A 104 -4.46 -8.70 1.75
N LEU A 105 -5.01 -8.18 0.65
CA LEU A 105 -6.32 -7.52 0.69
C LEU A 105 -7.44 -8.47 1.09
N PHE A 106 -7.41 -9.67 0.54
CA PHE A 106 -8.38 -10.70 0.88
C PHE A 106 -8.33 -11.08 2.36
N VAL A 107 -7.13 -11.32 2.89
CA VAL A 107 -6.94 -11.67 4.31
C VAL A 107 -7.31 -10.51 5.22
N ALA A 108 -6.96 -9.26 4.88
CA ALA A 108 -7.37 -8.09 5.64
C ALA A 108 -8.89 -7.87 5.61
N LEU A 109 -9.55 -8.13 4.47
CA LEU A 109 -11.00 -8.09 4.33
C LEU A 109 -11.67 -9.13 5.22
N LEU A 110 -11.23 -10.39 5.16
CA LEU A 110 -11.73 -11.44 6.04
C LEU A 110 -11.54 -11.09 7.52
N GLY A 111 -10.36 -10.60 7.88
CA GLY A 111 -10.04 -10.17 9.25
C GLY A 111 -10.90 -9.00 9.75
N THR A 112 -11.62 -8.30 8.87
CA THR A 112 -12.61 -7.28 9.27
C THR A 112 -13.87 -7.91 9.89
N PHE A 113 -14.16 -9.18 9.56
CA PHE A 113 -15.38 -9.88 9.97
C PHE A 113 -15.17 -10.93 11.06
N HIS A 114 -13.92 -11.24 11.42
CA HIS A 114 -13.61 -12.19 12.48
C HIS A 114 -12.49 -11.68 13.40
N ASN A 115 -12.40 -12.27 14.59
CA ASN A 115 -11.40 -11.99 15.63
C ASN A 115 -10.25 -13.02 15.68
N ARG A 116 -10.32 -14.05 14.82
CA ARG A 116 -9.32 -15.12 14.74
C ARG A 116 -8.07 -14.63 14.04
N ALA A 117 -6.95 -15.15 14.49
CA ALA A 117 -5.65 -14.92 13.90
C ALA A 117 -5.65 -15.13 12.36
N THR A 118 -5.05 -14.19 11.63
CA THR A 118 -4.88 -14.15 10.18
C THR A 118 -3.39 -14.13 9.86
N MET A 119 -2.92 -14.93 8.89
CA MET A 119 -1.49 -14.90 8.49
C MET A 119 -1.06 -13.64 7.70
N ALA A 120 -1.70 -12.50 7.94
CA ALA A 120 -1.32 -11.22 7.35
C ALA A 120 0.14 -10.87 7.67
N LYS A 121 0.63 -11.26 8.86
CA LYS A 121 2.03 -11.05 9.24
C LYS A 121 2.98 -11.89 8.37
N GLU A 122 2.76 -13.17 8.17
CA GLU A 122 3.68 -14.01 7.38
C GLU A 122 3.69 -13.58 5.91
N ILE A 123 2.52 -13.21 5.36
CA ILE A 123 2.42 -12.71 3.99
C ILE A 123 3.12 -11.35 3.88
N GLY A 124 2.92 -10.46 4.86
CA GLY A 124 3.59 -9.17 4.94
C GLY A 124 5.12 -9.30 4.99
N ALA A 125 5.65 -10.28 5.75
CA ALA A 125 7.08 -10.56 5.78
C ALA A 125 7.62 -11.01 4.41
N GLY A 126 6.87 -11.84 3.68
CA GLY A 126 7.19 -12.20 2.30
C GLY A 126 7.24 -10.98 1.38
N LEU A 127 6.27 -10.07 1.51
CA LEU A 127 6.23 -8.82 0.75
C LEU A 127 7.41 -7.90 1.07
N VAL A 128 7.85 -7.84 2.34
CA VAL A 128 9.04 -7.06 2.75
C VAL A 128 10.29 -7.55 2.01
N VAL A 129 10.49 -8.87 1.95
CA VAL A 129 11.64 -9.46 1.25
C VAL A 129 11.61 -9.11 -0.25
N THR A 130 10.45 -9.27 -0.91
CA THR A 130 10.35 -8.93 -2.34
C THR A 130 10.51 -7.43 -2.59
N HIS A 131 10.03 -6.58 -1.68
CA HIS A 131 10.19 -5.14 -1.76
C HIS A 131 11.64 -4.68 -1.63
N LEU A 132 12.36 -5.21 -0.65
CA LEU A 132 13.79 -4.94 -0.49
C LEU A 132 14.59 -5.46 -1.68
N SER A 133 14.27 -6.67 -2.18
CA SER A 133 14.92 -7.24 -3.37
C SER A 133 14.78 -6.33 -4.59
N LEU A 134 13.57 -5.87 -4.89
CA LEU A 134 13.32 -4.94 -6.00
C LEU A 134 14.02 -3.59 -5.77
N SER A 135 13.97 -3.05 -4.54
CA SER A 135 14.62 -1.79 -4.20
C SER A 135 16.14 -1.85 -4.42
N ILE A 136 16.77 -2.94 -3.98
CA ILE A 136 18.22 -3.16 -4.14
C ILE A 136 18.56 -3.31 -5.63
N ALA A 137 17.79 -4.10 -6.38
CA ALA A 137 18.00 -4.28 -7.82
C ALA A 137 17.94 -2.94 -8.57
N LEU A 138 16.93 -2.12 -8.28
CA LEU A 138 16.78 -0.78 -8.87
C LEU A 138 17.94 0.14 -8.47
N LEU A 139 18.34 0.15 -7.19
CA LEU A 139 19.42 1.00 -6.72
C LEU A 139 20.77 0.64 -7.37
N ILE A 140 21.12 -0.64 -7.41
CA ILE A 140 22.36 -1.16 -7.99
C ILE A 140 22.40 -0.88 -9.50
N ASN A 141 21.37 -1.33 -10.23
CA ASN A 141 21.34 -1.18 -11.69
C ASN A 141 21.29 0.30 -12.11
N ARG A 142 20.65 1.16 -11.29
CA ARG A 142 20.70 2.62 -11.47
C ARG A 142 22.13 3.15 -11.29
N GLN A 143 22.83 2.76 -10.22
CA GLN A 143 24.19 3.24 -9.95
C GLN A 143 25.17 2.90 -11.07
N TYR A 144 25.00 1.75 -11.71
CA TYR A 144 25.83 1.32 -12.85
C TYR A 144 25.34 1.85 -14.21
N GLY A 145 24.24 2.61 -14.26
CA GLY A 145 23.69 3.13 -15.51
C GLY A 145 23.19 2.05 -16.47
N GLN A 146 22.80 0.89 -15.94
CA GLN A 146 22.40 -0.29 -16.72
C GLN A 146 20.89 -0.36 -16.95
N LEU A 147 20.09 0.47 -16.27
CA LEU A 147 18.63 0.51 -16.44
C LEU A 147 18.23 1.35 -17.65
N THR A 148 17.42 0.76 -18.51
CA THR A 148 16.64 1.54 -19.49
C THR A 148 15.60 2.41 -18.79
N THR A 149 15.14 3.47 -19.46
CA THR A 149 14.06 4.32 -18.92
C THR A 149 12.78 3.52 -18.67
N ALA A 150 12.47 2.53 -19.51
CA ALA A 150 11.32 1.65 -19.33
C ALA A 150 11.42 0.83 -18.04
N GLU A 151 12.55 0.17 -17.81
CA GLU A 151 12.77 -0.64 -16.60
C GLU A 151 12.72 0.20 -15.34
N LEU A 152 13.31 1.40 -15.37
CA LEU A 152 13.28 2.30 -14.24
C LEU A 152 11.86 2.76 -13.90
N VAL A 153 11.07 3.14 -14.92
CA VAL A 153 9.68 3.58 -14.75
C VAL A 153 8.79 2.41 -14.29
N LEU A 154 8.89 1.25 -14.91
CA LEU A 154 8.11 0.06 -14.55
C LEU A 154 8.47 -0.44 -13.15
N GLY A 155 9.76 -0.56 -12.85
CA GLY A 155 10.26 -0.98 -11.56
C GLY A 155 9.87 -0.01 -10.44
N SER A 156 9.91 1.30 -10.68
CA SER A 156 9.48 2.30 -9.70
C SER A 156 7.97 2.28 -9.45
N MET A 157 7.13 2.02 -10.46
CA MET A 157 5.70 1.80 -10.25
C MET A 157 5.41 0.52 -9.46
N MET A 158 6.09 -0.58 -9.75
CA MET A 158 6.00 -1.83 -8.96
C MET A 158 6.48 -1.62 -7.53
N LEU A 159 7.56 -0.85 -7.35
CA LEU A 159 8.06 -0.48 -6.03
C LEU A 159 7.01 0.30 -5.25
N ASP A 160 6.33 1.27 -5.87
CA ASP A 160 5.25 2.01 -5.21
C ASP A 160 4.02 1.13 -4.91
N ALA A 161 3.68 0.19 -5.80
CA ALA A 161 2.61 -0.78 -5.57
C ALA A 161 2.88 -1.62 -4.32
N GLN A 162 4.08 -2.20 -4.23
CA GLN A 162 4.53 -2.98 -3.07
C GLN A 162 4.62 -2.12 -1.82
N ASN A 163 5.13 -0.89 -1.94
CA ASN A 163 5.21 0.05 -0.84
C ASN A 163 3.83 0.38 -0.25
N SER A 164 2.81 0.59 -1.11
CA SER A 164 1.41 0.72 -0.67
C SER A 164 0.92 -0.53 0.06
N ALA A 165 1.18 -1.70 -0.52
CA ALA A 165 0.69 -2.96 0.01
C ALA A 165 1.30 -3.34 1.35
N LEU A 166 2.54 -2.91 1.64
CA LEU A 166 3.19 -3.07 2.95
C LEU A 166 2.43 -2.38 4.09
N SER A 167 1.56 -1.40 3.81
CA SER A 167 0.71 -0.78 4.82
C SER A 167 -0.52 -1.62 5.19
N ILE A 168 -0.90 -2.61 4.38
CA ILE A 168 -2.04 -3.50 4.66
C ILE A 168 -1.81 -4.36 5.92
N PRO A 169 -0.70 -5.11 6.08
CA PRO A 169 -0.49 -5.89 7.29
C PRO A 169 -0.37 -5.02 8.55
N LEU A 170 0.08 -3.76 8.42
CA LEU A 170 0.22 -2.82 9.54
C LEU A 170 -1.10 -2.41 10.21
N VAL A 171 -2.26 -2.80 9.65
CA VAL A 171 -3.56 -2.64 10.30
C VAL A 171 -4.16 -3.96 10.78
N THR A 172 -3.34 -5.00 10.93
CA THR A 172 -3.78 -6.28 11.47
C THR A 172 -3.22 -6.51 12.87
N LYS A 173 -4.04 -7.11 13.73
CA LYS A 173 -3.76 -7.34 15.15
C LYS A 173 -2.48 -8.15 15.35
N GLU A 174 -2.26 -9.19 14.55
CA GLU A 174 -1.06 -10.02 14.65
C GLU A 174 0.22 -9.29 14.31
N THR A 175 0.22 -8.52 13.22
CA THR A 175 1.38 -7.72 12.83
C THR A 175 1.65 -6.67 13.90
N LEU A 176 0.61 -6.01 14.42
CA LEU A 176 0.74 -5.02 15.48
C LEU A 176 1.25 -5.61 16.81
N ALA A 177 0.90 -6.87 17.11
CA ALA A 177 1.47 -7.60 18.24
C ALA A 177 2.94 -7.98 17.99
N ALA A 178 3.31 -8.29 16.74
CA ALA A 178 4.69 -8.57 16.33
C ALA A 178 5.50 -7.27 16.12
N ARG A 179 5.91 -6.63 17.22
CA ARG A 179 6.57 -5.30 17.23
C ARG A 179 7.75 -5.18 16.25
N TRP A 180 8.61 -6.19 16.20
CA TRP A 180 9.77 -6.20 15.29
C TRP A 180 9.33 -6.07 13.83
N GLN A 181 8.21 -6.70 13.47
CA GLN A 181 7.70 -6.68 12.10
C GLN A 181 7.11 -5.32 11.73
N VAL A 182 6.43 -4.64 12.66
CA VAL A 182 5.97 -3.25 12.46
C VAL A 182 7.16 -2.36 12.13
N VAL A 183 8.21 -2.41 12.95
CA VAL A 183 9.42 -1.59 12.79
C VAL A 183 10.10 -1.88 11.45
N ILE A 184 10.35 -3.15 11.12
CA ILE A 184 10.99 -3.51 9.85
C ILE A 184 10.14 -3.06 8.66
N THR A 185 8.82 -3.24 8.72
CA THR A 185 7.92 -2.85 7.63
C THR A 185 7.98 -1.33 7.40
N VAL A 186 7.90 -0.53 8.47
CA VAL A 186 7.99 0.94 8.39
C VAL A 186 9.34 1.38 7.81
N VAL A 187 10.45 0.81 8.28
CA VAL A 187 11.78 1.12 7.75
C VAL A 187 11.90 0.77 6.27
N CYS A 188 11.40 -0.40 5.87
CA CYS A 188 11.42 -0.84 4.47
C CYS A 188 10.59 0.09 3.58
N GLN A 189 9.40 0.50 4.04
CA GLN A 189 8.57 1.45 3.30
C GLN A 189 9.25 2.82 3.14
N GLY A 190 9.90 3.31 4.21
CA GLY A 190 10.68 4.54 4.17
C GLY A 190 11.82 4.46 3.15
N PHE A 191 12.54 3.33 3.12
CA PHE A 191 13.59 3.08 2.14
C PHE A 191 13.06 3.05 0.71
N GLY A 192 11.97 2.33 0.44
CA GLY A 192 11.33 2.29 -0.87
C GLY A 192 10.86 3.67 -1.35
N LEU A 193 10.29 4.49 -0.46
CA LEU A 193 9.88 5.87 -0.79
C LEU A 193 11.05 6.82 -1.02
N ALA A 194 12.14 6.67 -0.26
CA ALA A 194 13.34 7.47 -0.48
C ALA A 194 13.96 7.14 -1.85
N LEU A 195 14.07 5.85 -2.18
CA LEU A 195 14.53 5.40 -3.50
C LEU A 195 13.62 5.91 -4.61
N LEU A 196 12.30 5.81 -4.45
CA LEU A 196 11.35 6.36 -5.41
C LEU A 196 11.58 7.87 -5.60
N GLY A 197 11.74 8.64 -4.52
CA GLY A 197 12.04 10.08 -4.61
C GLY A 197 13.31 10.40 -5.38
N VAL A 198 14.38 9.62 -5.18
CA VAL A 198 15.63 9.74 -5.95
C VAL A 198 15.40 9.46 -7.43
N ILE A 199 14.69 8.37 -7.75
CA ILE A 199 14.36 8.02 -9.14
C ILE A 199 13.56 9.14 -9.82
N LEU A 200 12.54 9.66 -9.16
CA LEU A 200 11.71 10.75 -9.69
C LEU A 200 12.52 12.05 -9.88
N HIS A 201 13.43 12.34 -8.97
CA HIS A 201 14.35 13.47 -9.10
C HIS A 201 15.24 13.33 -10.34
N ASP A 202 15.86 12.16 -10.55
CA ASP A 202 16.76 11.97 -11.68
C ASP A 202 16.03 11.97 -13.03
N ILE A 203 14.79 11.48 -13.07
CA ILE A 203 13.89 11.60 -14.22
C ILE A 203 13.66 13.08 -14.54
N GLY A 204 13.47 13.93 -13.51
CA GLY A 204 13.28 15.38 -13.67
C GLY A 204 14.53 16.15 -14.11
N ASP A 205 15.72 15.62 -13.82
CA ASP A 205 17.02 16.23 -14.12
C ASP A 205 17.61 15.81 -15.49
N GLU A 206 16.88 15.00 -16.27
CA GLU A 206 17.32 14.43 -17.56
C GLU A 206 18.64 13.63 -17.48
N LYS A 207 19.10 13.24 -16.28
CA LYS A 207 20.38 12.55 -16.07
C LYS A 207 20.37 11.07 -16.49
N LEU A 208 19.19 10.51 -16.74
CA LEU A 208 18.98 9.11 -17.13
C LEU A 208 18.58 9.01 -18.60
N ILE A 209 19.52 9.33 -19.49
CA ILE A 209 19.39 9.04 -20.92
C ILE A 209 20.14 7.74 -21.18
N VAL A 210 19.41 6.62 -21.13
CA VAL A 210 19.93 5.33 -21.61
C VAL A 210 19.21 4.98 -22.91
N ALA A 211 19.96 4.47 -23.88
CA ALA A 211 19.47 4.10 -25.21
C ALA A 211 18.28 3.11 -25.12
N GLY A 212 17.39 3.13 -26.13
CA GLY A 212 16.39 2.07 -26.33
C GLY A 212 14.91 2.44 -26.21
N CYS A 213 14.54 3.32 -25.28
CA CYS A 213 13.14 3.71 -25.05
C CYS A 213 13.06 5.16 -24.53
N ARG A 214 12.78 6.11 -25.42
CA ARG A 214 12.81 7.55 -25.09
C ARG A 214 11.55 8.07 -24.39
N CYS A 215 10.44 7.34 -24.46
CA CYS A 215 9.13 7.79 -24.02
C CYS A 215 8.31 6.64 -23.44
N VAL A 216 7.86 6.80 -22.19
CA VAL A 216 6.94 5.89 -21.50
C VAL A 216 5.79 6.70 -20.94
N ALA A 217 4.59 6.48 -21.47
CA ALA A 217 3.37 7.08 -20.93
C ALA A 217 2.92 6.31 -19.69
N VAL A 218 2.63 7.05 -18.60
CA VAL A 218 2.20 6.47 -17.34
C VAL A 218 0.96 7.20 -16.82
N ALA A 219 -0.11 6.45 -16.52
CA ALA A 219 -1.45 6.96 -16.21
C ALA A 219 -1.53 8.07 -15.12
N TRP A 220 -0.66 8.02 -14.12
CA TRP A 220 -0.58 8.97 -12.99
C TRP A 220 0.59 9.96 -13.04
N TRP A 221 1.63 9.69 -13.84
CA TRP A 221 2.87 10.48 -13.90
C TRP A 221 2.93 11.32 -15.18
N GLY A 222 2.08 11.01 -16.16
CA GLY A 222 2.12 11.61 -17.48
C GLY A 222 3.14 10.93 -18.39
N ASP A 223 3.53 11.63 -19.44
CA ASP A 223 4.57 11.17 -20.37
C ASP A 223 5.95 11.37 -19.70
N VAL A 224 6.65 10.27 -19.41
CA VAL A 224 7.98 10.25 -18.82
C VAL A 224 9.00 9.89 -19.90
N GLY A 225 10.01 10.73 -20.13
CA GLY A 225 10.95 10.52 -21.23
C GLY A 225 11.95 11.64 -21.43
N ALA A 226 13.11 11.33 -22.02
CA ALA A 226 14.17 12.30 -22.29
C ALA A 226 14.18 12.70 -23.78
N GLY A 227 13.97 13.99 -24.07
CA GLY A 227 14.15 14.53 -25.42
C GLY A 227 13.32 15.78 -25.75
N VAL A 228 13.86 16.58 -26.67
CA VAL A 228 13.26 17.81 -27.24
C VAL A 228 12.04 17.50 -28.11
N GLU A 229 11.94 16.26 -28.60
CA GLU A 229 10.75 15.72 -29.22
C GLU A 229 9.82 15.29 -28.09
N ASN A 230 8.75 16.07 -27.85
CA ASN A 230 7.62 15.54 -27.07
C ASN A 230 7.29 14.15 -27.63
N CYS A 231 6.83 13.23 -26.78
CA CYS A 231 6.30 11.93 -27.17
C CYS A 231 5.03 12.03 -28.08
N ASP A 232 4.83 13.18 -28.73
CA ASP A 232 3.79 13.54 -29.66
C ASP A 232 4.43 13.84 -31.03
N PRO A 233 4.36 12.90 -32.00
CA PRO A 233 4.93 13.09 -33.34
C PRO A 233 4.24 14.19 -34.15
N ALA A 234 3.13 14.76 -33.66
CA ALA A 234 2.32 15.75 -34.36
C ALA A 234 2.70 17.22 -34.05
N VAL A 235 3.64 17.49 -33.14
CA VAL A 235 4.04 18.85 -32.78
C VAL A 235 5.38 19.19 -33.43
N PRO A 236 5.43 20.14 -34.40
CA PRO A 236 6.68 20.55 -35.02
C PRO A 236 7.65 21.11 -33.97
N PHE A 237 8.92 20.82 -34.19
CA PHE A 237 10.09 21.21 -33.40
C PHE A 237 10.00 22.66 -32.88
N VAL A 238 9.75 22.84 -31.58
CA VAL A 238 9.95 24.12 -30.88
C VAL A 238 11.09 23.91 -29.87
N PRO A 239 12.28 24.49 -30.09
CA PRO A 239 13.49 24.19 -29.31
C PRO A 239 13.56 24.91 -27.96
N ILE A 240 12.42 25.25 -27.35
CA ILE A 240 12.39 25.97 -26.07
C ILE A 240 11.99 24.96 -24.99
N PHE A 241 12.99 24.50 -24.22
CA PHE A 241 12.93 23.81 -22.93
C PHE A 241 11.51 23.73 -22.33
N ARG A 242 10.70 22.78 -22.79
CA ARG A 242 9.46 22.45 -22.09
C ARG A 242 9.84 21.44 -21.02
N ARG A 243 10.21 21.96 -19.85
CA ARG A 243 10.22 21.21 -18.59
C ARG A 243 8.97 20.32 -18.60
N GLN A 244 9.14 19.00 -18.60
CA GLN A 244 8.01 18.07 -18.41
C GLN A 244 7.23 18.55 -17.19
N ASP A 245 5.90 18.59 -17.29
CA ASP A 245 5.04 19.08 -16.21
C ASP A 245 4.98 18.03 -15.09
N MET A 246 6.09 17.88 -14.35
CA MET A 246 6.28 16.93 -13.24
C MET A 246 5.43 17.27 -12.02
N ARG A 247 4.54 18.28 -12.10
CA ARG A 247 3.72 18.71 -10.98
C ARG A 247 2.79 17.60 -10.50
N ALA A 248 2.12 16.91 -11.42
CA ALA A 248 1.24 15.79 -11.07
C ALA A 248 2.01 14.69 -10.34
N LEU A 249 3.21 14.38 -10.82
CA LEU A 249 4.13 13.41 -10.22
C LEU A 249 4.56 13.80 -8.81
N TRP A 250 5.00 15.04 -8.58
CA TRP A 250 5.42 15.51 -7.26
C TRP A 250 4.26 15.61 -6.27
N VAL A 251 3.07 16.01 -6.74
CA VAL A 251 1.85 16.01 -5.90
C VAL A 251 1.47 14.59 -5.53
N TYR A 252 1.54 13.64 -6.48
CA TYR A 252 1.34 12.23 -6.20
C TYR A 252 2.36 11.72 -5.17
N TYR A 253 3.66 11.95 -5.38
CA TYR A 253 4.70 11.55 -4.42
C TYR A 253 4.47 12.16 -3.03
N SER A 254 4.05 13.42 -2.95
CA SER A 254 3.68 14.07 -1.68
C SER A 254 2.50 13.37 -1.00
N CYS A 255 1.48 12.98 -1.77
CA CYS A 255 0.37 12.16 -1.27
C CYS A 255 0.88 10.86 -0.66
N ARG A 256 1.89 10.23 -1.28
CA ARG A 256 2.51 8.98 -0.81
C ARG A 256 3.32 9.14 0.46
N LEU A 257 4.06 10.24 0.59
CA LEU A 257 4.73 10.60 1.85
C LEU A 257 3.71 10.78 2.99
N ILE A 258 2.57 11.41 2.72
CA ILE A 258 1.51 11.59 3.73
C ILE A 258 0.88 10.25 4.09
N SER A 259 0.55 9.39 3.12
CA SER A 259 0.02 8.05 3.39
C SER A 259 1.00 7.19 4.18
N TYR A 260 2.31 7.30 3.93
CA TYR A 260 3.35 6.64 4.72
C TYR A 260 3.43 7.18 6.14
N ALA A 261 3.44 8.50 6.31
CA ALA A 261 3.46 9.13 7.64
C ALA A 261 2.22 8.71 8.44
N GLN A 262 1.06 8.68 7.80
CA GLN A 262 -0.18 8.20 8.41
C GLN A 262 -0.10 6.72 8.81
N SER A 263 0.29 5.84 7.88
CA SER A 263 0.41 4.41 8.14
C SER A 263 1.39 4.11 9.27
N SER A 264 2.54 4.79 9.27
CA SER A 264 3.57 4.65 10.29
C SER A 264 3.10 5.16 11.65
N PHE A 265 2.47 6.34 11.68
CA PHE A 265 1.89 6.89 12.91
C PHE A 265 0.84 5.94 13.49
N HIS A 266 -0.08 5.46 12.66
CA HIS A 266 -1.13 4.53 13.05
C HIS A 266 -0.56 3.21 13.59
N SER A 267 0.41 2.62 12.89
CA SER A 267 0.97 1.33 13.28
C SER A 267 1.83 1.42 14.54
N LEU A 268 2.68 2.44 14.66
CA LEU A 268 3.54 2.64 15.83
C LEU A 268 2.72 2.98 17.09
N MET A 269 1.72 3.86 16.98
CA MET A 269 0.83 4.15 18.11
C MET A 269 0.09 2.90 18.58
N ASN A 270 -0.48 2.12 17.66
CA ASN A 270 -1.23 0.94 18.04
C ASN A 270 -0.31 -0.17 18.59
N MET A 271 0.89 -0.35 18.00
CA MET A 271 1.91 -1.26 18.51
C MET A 271 2.26 -0.98 19.98
N GLU A 272 2.43 0.30 20.35
CA GLU A 272 2.69 0.69 21.73
C GLU A 272 1.51 0.37 22.66
N ALA A 273 0.27 0.56 22.20
CA ALA A 273 -0.91 0.15 22.95
C ALA A 273 -0.98 -1.38 23.17
N PHE A 274 -0.54 -2.18 22.20
CA PHE A 274 -0.38 -3.63 22.36
C PHE A 274 0.71 -3.98 23.36
N HIS A 275 1.86 -3.30 23.31
CA HIS A 275 2.94 -3.48 24.28
C HIS A 275 2.48 -3.25 25.72
N GLN A 276 1.76 -2.16 25.95
CA GLN A 276 1.26 -1.81 27.29
C GLN A 276 0.23 -2.82 27.82
N ALA A 277 -0.63 -3.37 26.95
CA ALA A 277 -1.60 -4.38 27.34
C ALA A 277 -0.95 -5.71 27.72
N GLU A 278 0.13 -6.10 27.03
CA GLU A 278 0.91 -7.30 27.35
C GLU A 278 1.61 -7.18 28.71
N ASN A 279 2.27 -6.04 28.98
CA ASN A 279 2.94 -5.79 30.25
C ASN A 279 1.97 -5.80 31.46
N GLN A 280 0.71 -5.40 31.27
CA GLN A 280 -0.32 -5.49 32.31
C GLN A 280 -0.73 -6.93 32.62
N THR A 281 -0.64 -7.82 31.63
CA THR A 281 -0.99 -9.25 31.78
C THR A 281 0.08 -10.00 32.57
N GLY A 282 1.37 -9.64 32.42
CA GLY A 282 2.48 -10.28 33.15
C GLY A 282 2.42 -10.10 34.68
N ASN A 283 1.72 -9.08 35.17
CA ASN A 283 1.58 -8.80 36.61
C ASN A 283 0.28 -9.35 37.23
N GLN A 284 -0.64 -9.90 36.43
CA GLN A 284 -1.87 -10.53 36.92
C GLN A 284 -1.86 -12.01 36.54
N THR A 285 -1.85 -12.87 37.54
CA THR A 285 -2.09 -14.31 37.38
C THR A 285 -3.39 -14.51 36.60
N GLU A 286 -3.27 -15.19 35.46
CA GLU A 286 -4.34 -15.56 34.51
C GLU A 286 -4.95 -14.42 33.66
N GLY A 287 -4.21 -14.00 32.63
CA GLY A 287 -4.66 -14.26 31.25
C GLY A 287 -5.59 -13.26 30.55
N GLU A 288 -5.81 -12.04 31.03
CA GLU A 288 -6.72 -11.10 30.33
C GLU A 288 -6.27 -9.63 30.35
N GLY A 289 -5.19 -9.31 29.64
CA GLY A 289 -4.77 -7.93 29.39
C GLY A 289 -5.89 -7.07 28.80
N ILE A 290 -6.26 -5.99 29.52
CA ILE A 290 -7.30 -5.07 29.10
C ILE A 290 -6.72 -4.09 28.09
N LEU A 291 -7.05 -4.29 26.81
CA LEU A 291 -6.74 -3.33 25.74
C LEU A 291 -7.66 -2.10 25.86
N ASN A 292 -7.19 -1.09 26.61
CA ASN A 292 -7.84 0.21 26.74
C ASN A 292 -7.35 1.16 25.65
N GLY A 293 -8.27 1.87 24.99
CA GLY A 293 -7.92 3.03 24.16
C GLY A 293 -7.60 2.78 22.68
N LEU A 294 -7.69 1.55 22.19
CA LEU A 294 -7.59 1.28 20.74
C LEU A 294 -8.78 1.90 19.97
N THR A 295 -8.53 2.30 18.73
CA THR A 295 -9.52 2.86 17.78
C THR A 295 -10.57 1.85 17.30
N PHE A 296 -10.59 0.63 17.86
CA PHE A 296 -11.27 -0.51 17.26
C PHE A 296 -12.73 -0.63 17.71
N PRO A 297 -13.67 -0.87 16.79
CA PRO A 297 -15.01 -1.30 17.11
C PRO A 297 -14.96 -2.78 17.51
N GLN A 298 -15.86 -3.13 18.40
CA GLN A 298 -16.10 -4.52 18.77
C GLN A 298 -17.05 -5.15 17.75
N VAL A 299 -16.92 -6.48 17.55
CA VAL A 299 -18.09 -7.29 17.18
C VAL A 299 -19.17 -6.94 18.21
N HIS A 300 -20.29 -6.35 17.78
CA HIS A 300 -21.44 -6.25 18.67
C HIS A 300 -21.92 -7.69 18.95
N SER A 301 -21.44 -8.28 20.04
CA SER A 301 -22.11 -9.42 20.63
C SER A 301 -23.44 -8.91 21.18
N GLU A 302 -24.49 -9.20 20.42
CA GLU A 302 -25.92 -8.98 20.67
C GLU A 302 -26.50 -7.57 20.40
N PRO A 303 -27.68 -7.51 19.73
CA PRO A 303 -28.43 -6.27 19.54
C PRO A 303 -29.05 -5.86 20.89
N ARG A 304 -28.29 -5.16 21.73
CA ARG A 304 -28.86 -4.54 22.95
C ARG A 304 -29.74 -3.36 22.56
N SER A 305 -31.00 -3.42 22.96
CA SER A 305 -31.96 -2.31 22.80
C SER A 305 -31.37 -1.01 23.39
N TRP A 306 -31.66 0.10 22.74
CA TRP A 306 -31.18 1.44 23.13
C TRP A 306 -31.49 1.77 24.60
N LEU A 307 -32.61 1.25 25.13
CA LEU A 307 -33.01 1.33 26.54
C LEU A 307 -32.02 0.65 27.49
N GLN A 308 -31.49 -0.52 27.12
CA GLN A 308 -30.54 -1.26 27.95
C GLN A 308 -29.16 -0.58 28.03
N LYS A 309 -28.76 0.14 26.97
CA LYS A 309 -27.58 1.03 26.96
C LYS A 309 -27.71 2.21 27.92
N ARG A 310 -28.94 2.70 28.15
CA ARG A 310 -29.21 3.87 29.00
C ARG A 310 -29.27 3.51 30.49
N ILE A 311 -29.74 2.31 30.83
CA ILE A 311 -29.97 1.86 32.22
C ILE A 311 -28.72 1.18 32.79
N PHE A 312 -28.01 0.34 32.02
CA PHE A 312 -26.83 -0.37 32.49
C PHE A 312 -25.54 0.26 31.96
N LYS A 313 -25.10 1.32 32.63
CA LYS A 313 -23.79 1.97 32.43
C LYS A 313 -22.65 1.14 33.06
N ARG A 314 -22.67 -0.19 32.90
CA ARG A 314 -21.58 -1.05 33.41
C ARG A 314 -20.35 -0.84 32.54
N LYS A 315 -19.23 -0.42 33.12
CA LYS A 315 -17.90 -0.44 32.49
C LYS A 315 -17.57 -1.89 32.15
N THR A 316 -17.95 -2.34 30.95
CA THR A 316 -17.51 -3.64 30.44
C THR A 316 -16.03 -3.51 30.12
N GLU A 317 -15.21 -4.24 30.87
CA GLU A 317 -13.78 -4.43 30.61
C GLU A 317 -13.64 -5.19 29.28
N ARG A 318 -12.66 -4.78 28.46
CA ARG A 318 -12.54 -5.20 27.06
C ARG A 318 -11.41 -6.22 26.93
N LYS A 319 -11.76 -7.49 26.72
CA LYS A 319 -10.82 -8.60 26.54
C LYS A 319 -10.21 -8.60 25.14
N TYR A 320 -8.91 -8.93 25.05
CA TYR A 320 -8.10 -9.00 23.83
C TYR A 320 -8.74 -9.81 22.68
N ASP A 321 -9.36 -10.95 23.01
CA ASP A 321 -9.93 -11.88 22.02
C ASP A 321 -11.21 -11.38 21.35
N LYS A 322 -11.79 -10.27 21.82
CA LYS A 322 -13.04 -9.73 21.27
C LYS A 322 -12.85 -8.68 20.18
N TYR A 323 -11.61 -8.30 19.89
CA TYR A 323 -11.30 -7.36 18.80
C TYR A 323 -11.21 -8.07 17.45
N MET A 324 -11.69 -7.42 16.41
CA MET A 324 -11.49 -7.89 15.03
C MET A 324 -10.01 -7.98 14.70
N THR A 325 -9.67 -8.90 13.80
CA THR A 325 -8.28 -9.12 13.42
C THR A 325 -7.74 -7.98 12.58
N THR A 326 -8.55 -7.40 11.71
CA THR A 326 -8.22 -6.18 10.99
C THR A 326 -8.80 -5.00 11.74
N VAL A 327 -7.92 -4.08 12.09
CA VAL A 327 -8.18 -3.13 13.15
C VAL A 327 -8.56 -1.73 12.64
N SER A 328 -8.35 -1.48 11.36
CA SER A 328 -8.71 -0.23 10.68
C SER A 328 -9.10 -0.53 9.23
N LEU A 329 -10.02 0.25 8.66
CA LEU A 329 -10.36 0.16 7.23
C LEU A 329 -9.35 0.89 6.32
N ALA A 330 -8.30 1.50 6.89
CA ALA A 330 -7.26 2.18 6.12
C ALA A 330 -6.57 1.25 5.09
N TYR A 331 -6.56 -0.08 5.31
CA TYR A 331 -6.06 -1.02 4.30
C TYR A 331 -6.76 -0.92 2.95
N LEU A 332 -8.02 -0.48 2.91
CA LEU A 332 -8.74 -0.29 1.66
C LEU A 332 -8.11 0.85 0.84
N VAL A 333 -7.70 1.94 1.50
CA VAL A 333 -7.00 3.07 0.86
C VAL A 333 -5.63 2.61 0.35
N TYR A 334 -4.87 1.88 1.19
CA TYR A 334 -3.57 1.33 0.81
C TYR A 334 -3.68 0.33 -0.35
N GLY A 335 -4.71 -0.52 -0.31
CA GLY A 335 -5.05 -1.48 -1.36
C GLY A 335 -5.41 -0.82 -2.66
N MET A 336 -6.24 0.22 -2.62
CA MET A 336 -6.62 1.01 -3.79
C MET A 336 -5.39 1.62 -4.46
N PHE A 337 -4.48 2.24 -3.70
CA PHE A 337 -3.23 2.74 -4.27
C PHE A 337 -2.38 1.60 -4.85
N ALA A 338 -2.19 0.49 -4.12
CA ALA A 338 -1.42 -0.66 -4.59
C ALA A 338 -1.95 -1.23 -5.92
N ILE A 339 -3.27 -1.43 -6.01
CA ILE A 339 -3.94 -1.92 -7.22
C ILE A 339 -3.78 -0.91 -8.35
N THR A 340 -3.97 0.39 -8.08
CA THR A 340 -3.85 1.44 -9.11
C THR A 340 -2.45 1.48 -9.69
N SER A 341 -1.42 1.42 -8.84
CA SER A 341 -0.02 1.34 -9.27
C SER A 341 0.24 0.08 -10.12
N MET A 342 -0.30 -1.09 -9.72
CA MET A 342 -0.17 -2.31 -10.52
C MET A 342 -0.93 -2.25 -11.86
N VAL A 343 -2.12 -1.66 -11.89
CA VAL A 343 -2.86 -1.46 -13.14
C VAL A 343 -2.08 -0.53 -14.06
N ALA A 344 -1.45 0.53 -13.53
CA ALA A 344 -0.57 1.40 -14.31
C ALA A 344 0.63 0.65 -14.89
N VAL A 345 1.24 -0.28 -14.13
CA VAL A 345 2.29 -1.19 -14.63
C VAL A 345 1.78 -2.04 -15.78
N GLU A 346 0.60 -2.66 -15.65
CA GLU A 346 0.01 -3.49 -16.71
C GLU A 346 -0.31 -2.68 -17.97
N CYS A 347 -0.87 -1.47 -17.82
CA CYS A 347 -1.13 -0.56 -18.93
C CYS A 347 0.15 -0.12 -19.64
N ALA A 348 1.22 0.17 -18.90
CA ALA A 348 2.52 0.51 -19.49
C ALA A 348 3.15 -0.70 -20.19
N MET A 349 3.09 -1.89 -19.57
CA MET A 349 3.60 -3.14 -20.16
C MET A 349 2.83 -3.59 -21.39
N ALA A 350 1.54 -3.30 -21.50
CA ALA A 350 0.76 -3.63 -22.69
C ALA A 350 1.27 -2.90 -23.95
N LYS A 351 1.98 -1.77 -23.76
CA LYS A 351 2.52 -0.93 -24.83
C LYS A 351 3.99 -1.20 -25.12
N ILE A 352 4.71 -1.86 -24.21
CA ILE A 352 6.12 -2.21 -24.37
C ILE A 352 6.20 -3.68 -24.82
N LYS A 353 6.93 -3.98 -25.90
CA LYS A 353 7.10 -5.38 -26.32
C LYS A 353 7.82 -6.12 -25.19
N PRO A 354 7.23 -7.18 -24.60
CA PRO A 354 7.89 -7.92 -23.55
C PRO A 354 9.07 -8.67 -24.15
N GLY A 355 10.26 -8.37 -23.65
CA GLY A 355 11.44 -9.06 -24.07
C GLY A 355 11.52 -10.49 -23.59
N GLY A 356 12.12 -11.35 -24.41
CA GLY A 356 12.54 -12.70 -24.02
C GLY A 356 11.46 -13.56 -23.34
N VAL A 357 10.37 -13.87 -24.04
CA VAL A 357 9.29 -14.76 -23.54
C VAL A 357 9.74 -16.22 -23.35
N GLU A 358 10.94 -16.61 -23.81
CA GLU A 358 11.32 -18.03 -23.86
C GLU A 358 12.06 -18.59 -22.64
N LYS A 359 12.60 -17.76 -21.73
CA LYS A 359 13.35 -18.28 -20.57
C LYS A 359 12.95 -17.59 -19.26
N ILE A 360 12.42 -18.39 -18.33
CA ILE A 360 12.15 -17.98 -16.95
C ILE A 360 13.50 -17.74 -16.27
N THR A 361 13.74 -16.53 -15.78
CA THR A 361 14.93 -16.18 -15.00
C THR A 361 14.86 -16.74 -13.58
N ILE A 362 15.99 -16.80 -12.87
CA ILE A 362 16.04 -17.26 -11.48
C ILE A 362 15.18 -16.35 -10.59
N GLY A 363 15.23 -15.03 -10.78
CA GLY A 363 14.40 -14.08 -10.02
C GLY A 363 12.91 -14.32 -10.23
N GLN A 364 12.48 -14.56 -11.47
CA GLN A 364 11.09 -14.93 -11.77
C GLN A 364 10.67 -16.25 -11.16
N ALA A 365 11.52 -17.27 -11.23
CA ALA A 365 11.24 -18.58 -10.63
C ALA A 365 11.03 -18.44 -9.12
N ILE A 366 11.90 -17.71 -8.42
CA ILE A 366 11.77 -17.42 -7.00
C ILE A 366 10.47 -16.67 -6.72
N ALA A 367 10.15 -15.63 -7.50
CA ALA A 367 8.92 -14.85 -7.33
C ALA A 367 7.66 -15.71 -7.49
N ILE A 368 7.63 -16.59 -8.49
CA ILE A 368 6.52 -17.52 -8.73
C ILE A 368 6.38 -18.51 -7.57
N VAL A 369 7.49 -19.05 -7.05
CA VAL A 369 7.46 -19.95 -5.87
C VAL A 369 6.93 -19.23 -4.64
N VAL A 370 7.37 -17.99 -4.40
CA VAL A 370 6.87 -17.16 -3.30
C VAL A 370 5.36 -16.89 -3.46
N ALA A 371 4.91 -16.61 -4.69
CA ALA A 371 3.49 -16.42 -5.00
C ALA A 371 2.67 -17.70 -4.73
N GLY A 372 3.14 -18.85 -5.21
CA GLY A 372 2.51 -20.16 -4.99
C GLY A 372 2.41 -20.50 -3.51
N ALA A 373 3.49 -20.30 -2.75
CA ALA A 373 3.49 -20.48 -1.30
C ALA A 373 2.49 -19.53 -0.60
N THR A 374 2.37 -18.30 -1.09
CA THR A 374 1.41 -17.31 -0.57
C THR A 374 -0.05 -17.74 -0.83
N ILE A 375 -0.35 -18.23 -2.04
CA ILE A 375 -1.69 -18.75 -2.39
C ILE A 375 -2.02 -19.97 -1.54
N LEU A 376 -1.11 -20.95 -1.46
CA LEU A 376 -1.32 -22.18 -0.71
C LEU A 376 -1.61 -21.87 0.76
N ARG A 377 -0.88 -20.91 1.34
CA ARG A 377 -1.14 -20.39 2.70
C ARG A 377 -2.52 -19.76 2.81
N GLY A 378 -2.92 -18.92 1.86
CA GLY A 378 -4.26 -18.32 1.82
C GLY A 378 -5.38 -19.36 1.76
N VAL A 379 -5.24 -20.39 0.92
CA VAL A 379 -6.21 -21.50 0.79
C VAL A 379 -6.28 -22.32 2.07
N TRP A 380 -5.14 -22.62 2.70
CA TRP A 380 -5.10 -23.34 3.97
C TRP A 380 -5.82 -22.59 5.10
N LEU A 381 -5.75 -21.25 5.13
CA LEU A 381 -6.54 -20.44 6.05
C LEU A 381 -8.03 -20.61 5.85
N LEU A 382 -8.50 -20.48 4.60
CA LEU A 382 -9.91 -20.63 4.28
C LEU A 382 -10.43 -21.99 4.73
N HIS A 383 -9.63 -23.04 4.52
CA HIS A 383 -9.95 -24.37 4.98
C HIS A 383 -10.09 -24.45 6.50
N LYS A 384 -9.11 -23.93 7.26
CA LYS A 384 -9.16 -23.95 8.73
C LYS A 384 -10.27 -23.08 9.31
N VAL A 385 -10.54 -21.90 8.71
CA VAL A 385 -11.64 -21.02 9.13
C VAL A 385 -12.98 -21.75 8.94
N ARG A 386 -13.16 -22.41 7.79
CA ARG A 386 -14.37 -23.19 7.48
C ARG A 386 -14.59 -24.35 8.46
N ASN A 387 -13.54 -25.08 8.81
CA ASN A 387 -13.65 -26.27 9.66
C ASN A 387 -13.78 -25.94 11.16
N GLY A 388 -13.71 -24.66 11.56
CA GLY A 388 -13.86 -24.26 12.96
C GLY A 388 -12.66 -24.57 13.86
N GLU A 389 -11.57 -25.13 13.31
CA GLU A 389 -10.42 -25.68 14.05
C GLU A 389 -9.44 -24.62 14.61
N TRP A 390 -9.71 -23.32 14.44
CA TRP A 390 -8.84 -22.27 14.94
C TRP A 390 -9.07 -21.98 16.42
N LYS A 391 -8.25 -22.62 17.28
CA LYS A 391 -7.85 -22.07 18.58
C LYS A 391 -6.52 -21.35 18.38
N MET A 392 -6.36 -20.13 18.91
CA MET A 392 -5.06 -19.46 18.86
C MET A 392 -4.01 -20.40 19.50
N PRO A 393 -2.82 -20.60 18.90
CA PRO A 393 -1.72 -21.11 19.68
C PRO A 393 -1.52 -20.13 20.84
N LEU A 394 -1.71 -20.61 22.07
CA LEU A 394 -1.33 -19.85 23.25
C LEU A 394 0.13 -19.45 23.04
N VAL A 395 0.41 -18.15 23.17
CA VAL A 395 1.74 -17.56 23.09
C VAL A 395 2.57 -18.17 24.21
N ASN A 396 3.15 -19.33 23.96
CA ASN A 396 4.01 -20.08 24.86
C ASN A 396 5.20 -20.67 24.09
N GLU A 397 5.66 -19.99 23.04
CA GLU A 397 6.96 -20.27 22.40
C GLU A 397 7.57 -18.95 21.89
N THR A 398 8.38 -18.33 22.75
CA THR A 398 9.57 -17.56 22.37
C THR A 398 10.72 -18.04 23.23
#